data_AF-A0A3D1VPD8-F1
#
_entry.id   AF-A0A3D1VPD8-F1
#
_cell.length_a   1.000
_cell.length_b   1.000
_cell.length_c   1.000
_cell.angle_alpha   90.00
_cell.angle_beta   90.00
_cell.angle_gamma   90.00
#
_symmetry.space_group_name_H-M   'P 1'
#
loop_
_entity.id
_entity.type
_entity.pdbx_description
1 polymer ?
#
loop_
_entity_poly.entity_id
_entity_poly.type
_entity_poly.pdbx_seq_one_letter_code
_entity_poly.pdbx_strand_id
1 'polypeptide(L)' 'MISATVFVKKNYIGWIHLWNNQDDYDQGEPSVIFFNGSIDPLWLEILQSLSPEIKEALDKGHGMTLTDPRFMDF' A
#
# COMPACT_ATOMS: atom_id res chain seq x y z
N MET A 1 10.30 18.29 4.14
CA MET A 1 9.73 16.97 4.47
C MET A 1 10.25 15.99 3.44
N ILE A 2 10.96 14.95 3.86
CA ILE A 2 11.30 13.84 2.96
C ILE A 2 10.00 13.07 2.80
N SER A 3 9.48 13.02 1.58
CA SER A 3 8.36 12.15 1.25
C SER A 3 8.86 10.71 1.37
N ALA A 4 8.49 9.99 2.43
CA ALA A 4 8.78 8.56 2.51
C ALA A 4 8.04 7.83 1.38
N THR A 5 8.55 6.70 0.94
CA THR A 5 7.88 5.82 -0.04
C THR A 5 7.66 4.47 0.60
N VAL A 6 6.54 3.84 0.31
CA VAL A 6 6.18 2.51 0.80
C VAL A 6 5.87 1.60 -0.37
N PHE A 7 6.21 0.33 -0.24
CA PHE A 7 5.73 -0.69 -1.16
C PHE A 7 4.38 -1.21 -0.67
N VAL A 8 3.39 -1.24 -1.56
CA VAL A 8 2.00 -1.55 -1.23
C VAL A 8 1.53 -2.71 -2.08
N LYS A 9 0.85 -3.68 -1.46
CA LYS A 9 0.18 -4.77 -2.16
C LYS A 9 -1.18 -5.04 -1.54
N LYS A 10 -2.19 -5.24 -2.38
CA LYS A 10 -3.49 -5.76 -1.97
C LYS A 10 -3.52 -7.27 -2.19
N ASN A 11 -3.96 -8.03 -1.20
CA ASN A 11 -4.12 -9.46 -1.35
C ASN A 11 -5.54 -9.83 -1.86
N TYR A 12 -5.77 -11.11 -2.12
CA TYR A 12 -7.03 -11.59 -2.72
C TYR A 12 -8.28 -11.39 -1.85
N ILE A 13 -8.11 -11.21 -0.52
CA ILE A 13 -9.21 -10.93 0.42
C ILE A 13 -9.41 -9.42 0.65
N GLY A 14 -8.68 -8.56 -0.05
CA GLY A 14 -8.83 -7.12 0.01
C GLY A 14 -8.08 -6.44 1.16
N TRP A 15 -7.19 -7.15 1.85
CA TRP A 15 -6.28 -6.53 2.81
C TRP A 15 -5.12 -5.85 2.08
N ILE A 16 -4.74 -4.70 2.60
CA ILE A 16 -3.60 -3.91 2.14
C ILE A 16 -2.43 -4.23 3.05
N HIS A 17 -1.28 -4.48 2.44
CA HIS A 17 -0.01 -4.70 3.10
C HIS A 17 0.97 -3.62 2.67
N LEU A 18 1.71 -3.07 3.64
CA LEU A 18 2.74 -2.05 3.44
C LEU A 18 4.10 -2.55 3.92
N TRP A 19 5.12 -2.32 3.11
CA TRP A 19 6.53 -2.50 3.45
C TRP A 19 7.27 -1.17 3.33
N ASN A 20 8.41 -1.04 4.01
CA ASN A 20 9.23 0.18 3.93
C ASN A 20 9.77 0.41 2.52
N ASN A 21 10.02 -0.67 1.78
CA ASN A 21 10.55 -0.66 0.43
C ASN A 21 10.18 -1.97 -0.29
N GLN A 22 10.51 -2.07 -1.58
CA GLN A 22 10.23 -3.26 -2.37
C GLN A 22 11.16 -4.44 -2.01
N ASP A 23 12.42 -4.17 -1.63
CA ASP A 23 13.40 -5.22 -1.30
C ASP A 23 12.94 -6.06 -0.10
N ASP A 24 12.32 -5.44 0.91
CA ASP A 24 11.72 -6.15 2.06
C ASP A 24 10.67 -7.16 1.57
N TYR A 25 9.80 -6.76 0.64
CA TYR A 25 8.80 -7.65 0.04
C TYR A 25 9.46 -8.78 -0.77
N ASP A 26 10.45 -8.46 -1.60
CA ASP A 26 11.12 -9.42 -2.47
C ASP A 26 11.93 -10.47 -1.68
N GLN A 27 12.42 -10.11 -0.48
CA GLN A 27 13.07 -11.02 0.45
C GLN A 27 12.07 -11.88 1.28
N GLY A 28 10.77 -11.61 1.15
CA GLY A 28 9.73 -12.32 1.89
C GLY A 28 9.58 -11.87 3.34
N GLU A 29 10.06 -10.66 3.67
CA GLU A 29 9.88 -10.07 5.00
C GLU A 29 8.39 -9.78 5.26
N PRO A 30 7.95 -9.83 6.54
CA PRO A 30 6.59 -9.46 6.90
C PRO A 30 6.32 -7.98 6.61
N SER A 31 5.10 -7.68 6.17
CA SER A 31 4.63 -6.29 6.04
C SER A 31 4.62 -5.60 7.40
N VAL A 32 5.12 -4.38 7.47
CA VAL A 32 5.19 -3.61 8.72
C VAL A 32 3.80 -3.11 9.16
N ILE A 33 2.90 -2.87 8.21
CA ILE A 33 1.49 -2.51 8.44
C ILE A 33 0.62 -3.35 7.53
N PHE A 34 -0.53 -3.79 8.05
CA PHE A 34 -1.60 -4.39 7.25
C PHE A 34 -2.98 -4.03 7.81
N PHE A 35 -3.93 -3.77 6.92
CA PHE A 35 -5.30 -3.39 7.30
C PHE A 35 -6.31 -3.79 6.23
N ASN A 36 -7.60 -3.77 6.58
CA ASN A 36 -8.67 -4.07 5.64
C ASN A 36 -8.96 -2.84 4.75
N GLY A 37 -8.60 -2.94 3.47
CA GLY A 37 -8.75 -1.84 2.50
C GLY A 37 -10.20 -1.47 2.16
N SER A 38 -11.18 -2.28 2.54
CA SER A 38 -12.60 -1.95 2.33
C SER A 38 -13.19 -1.05 3.40
N ILE A 39 -12.53 -0.92 4.56
CA ILE A 39 -13.08 -0.18 5.71
C ILE A 39 -12.11 0.85 6.28
N ASP A 40 -10.82 0.80 5.94
CA ASP A 40 -9.86 1.77 6.44
C ASP A 40 -10.10 3.16 5.82
N PRO A 41 -10.46 4.18 6.63
CA PRO A 41 -10.90 5.47 6.11
C PRO A 41 -9.76 6.23 5.42
N LEU A 42 -8.53 6.12 5.94
CA LEU A 42 -7.36 6.77 5.36
C LEU A 42 -7.04 6.16 3.99
N TRP A 43 -7.06 4.83 3.88
CA TRP A 43 -6.88 4.14 2.62
C TRP A 43 -7.95 4.50 1.59
N LEU A 44 -9.22 4.60 1.99
CA LEU A 44 -10.30 5.01 1.10
C LEU A 44 -10.11 6.45 0.58
N GLU A 45 -9.62 7.37 1.42
CA GLU A 45 -9.24 8.73 1.01
C GLU A 45 -8.09 8.70 -0.02
N ILE A 46 -7.03 7.94 0.27
CA ILE A 46 -5.87 7.80 -0.62
C ILE A 46 -6.29 7.21 -1.95
N LEU A 47 -7.10 6.15 -1.95
CA LEU A 47 -7.62 5.53 -3.14
C LEU A 47 -8.30 6.57 -4.05
N GLN A 48 -9.05 7.53 -3.52
CA GLN A 48 -9.68 8.56 -4.36
C GLN A 48 -8.66 9.38 -5.16
N SER A 49 -7.47 9.61 -4.59
CA SER A 49 -6.38 10.37 -5.24
C SER A 49 -5.55 9.56 -6.25
N LEU A 50 -5.62 8.22 -6.20
CA LEU A 50 -4.85 7.36 -7.10
C LEU A 50 -5.45 7.32 -8.52
N SER A 51 -4.59 7.13 -9.52
CA SER A 51 -5.03 6.95 -10.90
C SER A 51 -5.78 5.63 -11.10
N PRO A 52 -6.65 5.51 -12.11
CA PRO A 52 -7.35 4.26 -12.43
C PRO A 52 -6.41 3.08 -12.65
N GLU A 53 -5.26 3.30 -13.29
CA GLU A 53 -4.27 2.27 -13.61
C GLU A 53 -3.64 1.70 -12.33
N ILE A 54 -3.35 2.56 -11.35
CA ILE A 54 -2.84 2.16 -10.04
C ILE A 54 -3.89 1.33 -9.30
N LYS A 55 -5.15 1.78 -9.29
CA LYS A 55 -6.24 1.04 -8.64
C LYS A 55 -6.40 -0.36 -9.24
N GLU A 56 -6.41 -0.44 -10.56
CA GLU A 56 -6.54 -1.72 -11.28
C GLU A 56 -5.36 -2.66 -10.99
N ALA A 57 -4.13 -2.14 -10.95
CA ALA A 57 -2.96 -2.94 -10.61
C ALA A 57 -3.05 -3.48 -9.17
N LEU A 58 -3.45 -2.66 -8.19
CA LEU A 58 -3.71 -3.11 -6.82
C LEU A 58 -4.82 -4.17 -6.77
N ASP A 59 -5.92 -3.98 -7.50
CA ASP A 59 -7.02 -4.95 -7.55
C ASP A 59 -6.60 -6.30 -8.14
N LYS A 60 -5.63 -6.30 -9.07
CA LYS A 60 -5.00 -7.51 -9.62
C LYS A 60 -3.95 -8.13 -8.68
N GLY A 61 -3.70 -7.50 -7.53
CA GLY A 61 -2.69 -7.93 -6.56
C GLY A 61 -1.26 -7.63 -6.98
N HIS A 62 -1.05 -6.74 -7.95
CA HIS A 62 0.27 -6.24 -8.29
C HIS A 62 0.74 -5.28 -7.20
N GLY A 63 1.96 -5.50 -6.70
CA GLY A 63 2.58 -4.59 -5.76
C GLY A 63 3.16 -3.37 -6.47
N MET A 64 3.25 -2.25 -5.75
CA MET A 64 3.77 -1.00 -6.30
C MET A 64 4.31 -0.07 -5.22
N THR A 65 5.19 0.84 -5.62
CA THR A 65 5.69 1.88 -4.74
C THR A 65 4.77 3.10 -4.78
N LEU A 66 4.26 3.50 -3.61
CA LEU A 66 3.51 4.73 -3.41
C LEU A 66 4.33 5.69 -2.56
N THR A 67 4.11 6.99 -2.76
CA THR A 67 4.49 7.97 -1.74
C THR A 67 3.72 7.64 -0.46
N ASP A 68 4.41 7.52 0.67
CA ASP A 68 3.80 7.22 1.96
C ASP A 68 2.74 8.26 2.28
N PRO A 69 1.47 7.85 2.31
CA PRO A 69 0.36 8.78 2.48
C PRO A 69 0.06 9.04 3.97
N ARG A 70 1.09 8.98 4.82
CA ARG A 70 1.09 9.13 6.30
C ARG A 70 0.90 7.83 7.09
N PHE A 71 1.17 6.66 6.50
CA PHE A 71 1.08 5.40 7.25
C PHE A 71 2.31 5.18 8.14
N MET A 72 3.48 5.70 7.79
CA MET A 72 4.70 5.52 8.60
C MET A 72 5.04 6.74 9.49
N ASP A 73 4.16 7.75 9.57
CA ASP A 73 4.31 8.94 10.42
C ASP A 73 3.99 8.65 11.91
N PHE A 74 4.57 7.57 12.47
CA PHE A 74 4.45 7.23 13.89
C PHE A 74 5.50 7.93 14.77
#